data_AF-A0A1J0LKF8-F1
#
_entry.id   AF-A0A1J0LKF8-F1
#
_cell.length_a   1.000
_cell.length_b   1.000
_cell.length_c   1.000
_cell.angle_alpha   90.00
_cell.angle_beta   90.00
_cell.angle_gamma   90.00
#
_symmetry.space_group_name_H-M   'P 1'
#
loop_
_entity.id
_entity.type
_entity.pdbx_description
1 polymer ?
#
loop_
_entity_poly.entity_id
_entity_poly.type
_entity_poly.pdbx_seq_one_letter_code
_entity_poly.pdbx_strand_id
1 'polypeptide(L)'
;MKTSITFILCSVMVFLTGQSIQVTDQEGNALNTTYFYNTEGKIVAVSDAEGKVQDSIIFNLNIEAFLFIHHDSFTEKMMTVEEIKENPIIKLENDVYSIDEVIVTNDKKTQDDAYAVLKAYATTFLVKDGTPINFLDGIVKYYIPLNYSGKIKYDVLEYRLFENPEEQDREYQKELIPEFKIKSLLEEHKKDVVEVDRYEYKFINRKNKTYGKSLTTSKTTEITVDYIKSLKDEVYTLNILGHHLKIKQLYIQQIFKGTEKSYNAMERLKKFKQLWELDYHKGKNTPYNNYQYNQDLKIISREFITKKEFKLRKKNFKDVNVKESWYEEEFWNNDNKEYSLPSVIKNKIGTALQIKPNQYN
;
A
#
# COMPACT_ATOMS: atom_id res chain seq x y z
N MET A 1 52.46 30.76 -41.11
CA MET A 1 51.96 29.68 -40.23
C MET A 1 51.36 30.31 -38.99
N LYS A 2 50.03 30.32 -38.86
CA LYS A 2 49.33 30.68 -37.63
C LYS A 2 48.52 29.45 -37.21
N THR A 3 49.01 28.75 -36.21
CA THR A 3 48.36 27.58 -35.63
C THR A 3 47.19 28.03 -34.74
N SER A 4 46.04 27.41 -35.00
CA SER A 4 44.84 27.42 -34.18
C SER A 4 45.11 27.03 -32.73
N ILE A 5 44.46 27.71 -31.78
CA ILE A 5 44.05 27.10 -30.51
C ILE A 5 42.57 27.44 -30.32
N THR A 6 41.71 26.56 -30.84
CA THR A 6 40.30 26.53 -30.49
C THR A 6 40.20 25.92 -29.09
N PHE A 7 39.90 26.75 -28.09
CA PHE A 7 39.61 26.31 -26.73
C PHE A 7 38.23 25.61 -26.75
N ILE A 8 38.22 24.28 -26.84
CA ILE A 8 37.01 23.48 -26.61
C ILE A 8 36.77 23.49 -25.11
N LEU A 9 35.90 24.40 -24.66
CA LEU A 9 35.31 24.36 -23.34
C LEU A 9 34.33 23.18 -23.32
N CYS A 10 34.84 21.98 -23.05
CA CYS A 10 34.01 20.85 -22.61
C CYS A 10 33.46 21.22 -21.23
N SER A 11 32.39 22.00 -21.19
CA SER A 11 31.51 22.05 -20.03
C SER A 11 30.90 20.67 -19.88
N VAL A 12 31.58 19.82 -19.11
CA VAL A 12 30.95 18.66 -18.50
C VAL A 12 29.87 19.23 -17.58
N MET A 13 28.67 19.41 -18.11
CA MET A 13 27.47 19.41 -17.28
C MET A 13 27.38 18.00 -16.69
N VAL A 14 28.10 17.79 -15.58
CA VAL A 14 27.71 16.79 -14.61
C VAL A 14 26.35 17.27 -14.14
N PHE A 15 25.29 16.76 -14.75
CA PHE A 15 23.99 16.78 -14.10
C PHE A 15 24.24 16.12 -12.75
N LEU A 16 24.18 16.91 -11.68
CA LEU A 16 24.02 16.42 -10.32
C LEU A 16 22.66 15.74 -10.28
N THR A 17 22.54 14.56 -10.90
CA THR A 17 21.51 13.61 -10.54
C THR A 17 21.85 13.26 -9.10
N GLY A 18 21.02 13.69 -8.15
CA GLY A 18 21.13 13.26 -6.77
C GLY A 18 21.35 11.75 -6.75
N GLN A 19 22.33 11.28 -5.96
CA GLN A 19 22.55 9.85 -5.85
C GLN A 19 21.26 9.22 -5.34
N SER A 20 20.89 8.08 -5.92
CA SER A 20 19.67 7.37 -5.55
C SER A 20 20.02 5.92 -5.31
N ILE A 21 19.45 5.36 -4.25
CA ILE A 21 19.46 3.93 -4.00
C ILE A 21 18.47 3.30 -4.99
N GLN A 22 18.91 2.33 -5.76
CA GLN A 22 18.12 1.58 -6.72
C GLN A 22 17.77 0.22 -6.14
N VAL A 23 16.48 -0.13 -6.14
CA VAL A 23 16.02 -1.47 -5.79
C VAL A 23 15.63 -2.23 -7.06
N THR A 24 16.13 -3.45 -7.21
CA THR A 24 15.84 -4.32 -8.36
C THR A 24 15.55 -5.76 -7.93
N ASP A 25 14.95 -6.53 -8.84
CA ASP A 25 14.97 -8.00 -8.77
C ASP A 25 16.36 -8.55 -9.15
N GLN A 26 16.47 -9.87 -9.26
CA GLN A 26 17.70 -10.56 -9.64
C GLN A 26 18.07 -10.31 -11.10
N GLU A 27 17.07 -10.10 -11.96
CA GLU A 27 17.18 -9.81 -13.38
C GLU A 27 17.56 -8.34 -13.68
N GLY A 28 17.47 -7.46 -12.68
CA GLY A 28 17.79 -6.04 -12.78
C GLY A 28 16.60 -5.14 -13.11
N ASN A 29 15.37 -5.66 -13.12
CA ASN A 29 14.17 -4.86 -13.27
C ASN A 29 13.91 -4.06 -12.00
N ALA A 30 13.51 -2.81 -12.17
CA ALA A 30 13.26 -1.90 -11.07
C ALA A 30 12.03 -2.31 -10.24
N LEU A 31 12.22 -2.48 -8.94
CA LEU A 31 11.15 -2.79 -7.99
C LEU A 31 10.59 -1.50 -7.40
N ASN A 32 9.37 -1.15 -7.81
CA ASN A 32 8.57 -0.13 -7.13
C ASN A 32 8.02 -0.68 -5.82
N THR A 33 7.63 0.21 -4.92
CA THR A 33 6.89 -0.18 -3.70
C THR A 33 7.68 -1.05 -2.74
N THR A 34 9.01 -1.03 -2.86
CA THR A 34 9.87 -1.61 -1.85
C THR A 34 9.89 -0.69 -0.65
N TYR A 35 9.52 -1.22 0.51
CA TYR A 35 9.45 -0.49 1.76
C TYR A 35 10.75 -0.68 2.53
N PHE A 36 11.24 0.41 3.10
CA PHE A 36 12.35 0.40 4.04
C PHE A 36 11.74 0.67 5.41
N TYR A 37 11.76 -0.32 6.28
CA TYR A 37 11.32 -0.20 7.66
C TYR A 37 12.52 -0.05 8.58
N ASN A 38 12.47 0.87 9.55
CA ASN A 38 13.40 0.81 10.67
C ASN A 38 13.00 -0.32 11.64
N THR A 39 13.80 -0.55 12.67
CA THR A 39 13.55 -1.56 13.72
C THR A 39 12.31 -1.30 14.59
N GLU A 40 11.73 -0.11 14.51
CA GLU A 40 10.49 0.27 15.19
C GLU A 40 9.24 -0.06 14.37
N GLY A 41 9.40 -0.38 13.08
CA GLY A 41 8.30 -0.62 12.15
C GLY A 41 7.84 0.63 11.40
N LYS A 42 8.55 1.75 11.55
CA LYS A 42 8.32 2.97 10.78
C LYS A 42 8.85 2.78 9.36
N ILE A 43 8.05 3.15 8.36
CA ILE A 43 8.49 3.24 6.97
C ILE A 43 9.37 4.50 6.86
N VAL A 44 10.65 4.32 6.58
CA VAL A 44 11.59 5.43 6.38
C VAL A 44 11.66 5.85 4.92
N ALA A 45 11.43 4.94 3.99
CA ALA A 45 11.39 5.23 2.57
C ALA A 45 10.56 4.19 1.80
N VAL A 46 10.10 4.60 0.62
CA VAL A 46 9.42 3.73 -0.35
C VAL A 46 10.04 3.95 -1.72
N SER A 47 10.39 2.88 -2.43
CA SER A 47 10.90 3.00 -3.79
C SER A 47 9.82 3.48 -4.75
N ASP A 48 10.21 4.39 -5.67
CA ASP A 48 9.28 4.97 -6.63
C ASP A 48 9.02 4.06 -7.84
N ALA A 49 8.34 4.60 -8.87
CA ALA A 49 8.01 3.85 -10.09
C ALA A 49 9.25 3.31 -10.83
N GLU A 50 10.40 3.97 -10.68
CA GLU A 50 11.69 3.56 -11.24
C GLU A 50 12.51 2.74 -10.25
N GLY A 51 11.93 2.34 -9.11
CA GLY A 51 12.60 1.59 -8.04
C GLY A 51 13.64 2.40 -7.29
N LYS A 52 13.57 3.73 -7.34
CA LYS A 52 14.55 4.61 -6.69
C LYS A 52 14.06 5.09 -5.34
N VAL A 53 15.01 5.18 -4.41
CA VAL A 53 14.88 5.85 -3.12
C VAL A 53 15.93 6.96 -3.06
N GLN A 54 15.53 8.14 -2.61
CA GLN A 54 16.46 9.26 -2.45
C GLN A 54 17.44 8.95 -1.32
N ASP A 55 18.73 9.05 -1.61
CA ASP A 55 19.83 8.74 -0.69
C ASP A 55 19.76 9.57 0.60
N SER A 56 19.43 10.85 0.49
CA SER A 56 19.35 11.78 1.62
C SER A 56 18.32 11.35 2.67
N ILE A 57 17.31 10.56 2.29
CA ILE A 57 16.33 10.04 3.26
C ILE A 57 16.97 8.95 4.11
N ILE A 58 17.76 8.06 3.50
CA ILE A 58 18.38 6.91 4.17
C ILE A 58 19.68 7.32 4.88
N PHE A 59 20.54 8.12 4.25
CA PHE A 59 21.86 8.47 4.76
C PHE A 59 21.83 9.52 5.89
N ASN A 60 20.68 10.13 6.15
CA ASN A 60 20.46 10.96 7.33
C ASN A 60 20.16 10.14 8.60
N LEU A 61 20.02 8.81 8.47
CA LEU A 61 19.88 7.90 9.60
C LEU A 61 21.25 7.54 10.18
N ASN A 62 21.26 6.94 11.37
CA ASN A 62 22.49 6.39 11.96
C ASN A 62 23.06 5.30 11.03
N ILE A 63 24.38 5.34 10.77
CA ILE A 63 25.08 4.43 9.86
C ILE A 63 24.96 2.94 10.27
N GLU A 64 24.86 2.68 11.57
CA GLU A 64 24.69 1.33 12.13
C GLU A 64 23.22 0.90 12.23
N ALA A 65 22.26 1.78 11.88
CA ALA A 65 20.85 1.43 11.96
C ALA A 65 20.49 0.34 10.95
N PHE A 66 19.77 -0.68 11.42
CA PHE A 66 19.21 -1.73 10.56
C PHE A 66 17.92 -1.26 9.90
N LEU A 67 17.81 -1.56 8.61
CA LEU A 67 16.61 -1.39 7.79
C LEU A 67 16.16 -2.74 7.25
N PHE A 68 14.85 -3.00 7.34
CA PHE A 68 14.18 -4.12 6.71
C PHE A 68 13.60 -3.66 5.38
N ILE A 69 14.08 -4.27 4.29
CA ILE A 69 13.75 -3.94 2.92
C ILE A 69 12.75 -4.99 2.44
N HIS A 70 11.49 -4.61 2.36
CA HIS A 70 10.36 -5.51 2.11
C HIS A 70 9.69 -5.19 0.77
N HIS A 71 9.40 -6.23 0.00
CA HIS A 71 8.52 -6.16 -1.16
C HIS A 71 7.61 -7.40 -1.14
N ASP A 72 6.35 -7.26 -1.55
CA ASP A 72 5.32 -8.29 -1.38
C ASP A 72 5.49 -9.53 -2.28
N SER A 73 6.57 -9.62 -3.05
CA SER A 73 6.83 -10.70 -4.01
C SER A 73 8.28 -11.19 -3.95
N PHE A 74 9.04 -10.67 -2.98
CA PHE A 74 10.44 -10.94 -2.82
C PHE A 74 10.73 -11.23 -1.36
N THR A 75 11.79 -11.99 -1.11
CA THR A 75 12.28 -12.24 0.22
C THR A 75 12.73 -10.93 0.86
N GLU A 76 12.28 -10.68 2.10
CA GLU A 76 12.69 -9.52 2.89
C GLU A 76 14.21 -9.56 3.10
N LYS A 77 14.86 -8.40 2.97
CA LYS A 77 16.30 -8.26 3.18
C LYS A 77 16.57 -7.28 4.32
N MET A 78 17.39 -7.68 5.28
CA MET A 78 17.86 -6.78 6.34
C MET A 78 19.26 -6.26 5.98
N MET A 79 19.46 -4.95 6.06
CA MET A 79 20.76 -4.29 5.79
C MET A 79 20.99 -3.13 6.75
N THR A 80 22.24 -2.78 7.05
CA THR A 80 22.58 -1.53 7.73
C THR A 80 22.60 -0.35 6.75
N VAL A 81 22.53 0.88 7.28
CA VAL A 81 22.68 2.09 6.46
C VAL A 81 24.08 2.15 5.82
N GLU A 82 25.12 1.67 6.50
CA GLU A 82 26.46 1.51 5.94
C GLU A 82 26.47 0.63 4.69
N GLU A 83 25.90 -0.57 4.79
CA GLU A 83 25.85 -1.54 3.68
C GLU A 83 25.10 -0.97 2.47
N ILE A 84 24.01 -0.24 2.72
CA ILE A 84 23.22 0.42 1.65
C ILE A 84 24.03 1.55 0.98
N LYS A 85 24.83 2.28 1.76
CA LYS A 85 25.68 3.35 1.24
C LYS A 85 26.81 2.81 0.36
N GLU A 86 27.40 1.69 0.76
CA GLU A 86 28.42 0.99 -0.03
C GLU A 86 27.83 0.29 -1.26
N ASN A 87 26.57 -0.15 -1.17
CA ASN A 87 25.85 -0.86 -2.21
C ASN A 87 24.55 -0.14 -2.59
N PRO A 88 24.62 0.94 -3.39
CA PRO A 88 23.44 1.72 -3.76
C PRO A 88 22.49 0.97 -4.71
N ILE A 89 22.82 -0.26 -5.13
CA ILE A 89 21.93 -1.16 -5.88
C ILE A 89 21.58 -2.35 -4.99
N ILE A 90 20.34 -2.37 -4.52
CA ILE A 90 19.80 -3.41 -3.65
C ILE A 90 19.02 -4.40 -4.50
N LYS A 91 19.54 -5.62 -4.60
CA LYS A 91 18.86 -6.73 -5.27
C LYS A 91 18.06 -7.54 -4.25
N LEU A 92 16.77 -7.75 -4.54
CA LEU A 92 15.90 -8.63 -3.78
C LEU A 92 15.74 -9.97 -4.49
N GLU A 93 15.65 -11.05 -3.72
CA GLU A 93 15.49 -12.41 -4.24
C GLU A 93 14.01 -12.73 -4.40
N ASN A 94 13.64 -13.31 -5.57
CA ASN A 94 12.27 -13.72 -5.82
C ASN A 94 11.78 -14.65 -4.71
N ASP A 95 10.59 -14.39 -4.19
CA ASP A 95 9.93 -15.35 -3.32
C ASP A 95 9.29 -16.43 -4.20
N VAL A 96 9.68 -17.70 -4.03
CA VAL A 96 9.26 -18.80 -4.91
C VAL A 96 7.87 -19.28 -4.49
N TYR A 97 6.85 -18.44 -4.60
CA TYR A 97 5.47 -18.85 -4.35
C TYR A 97 4.50 -18.34 -5.41
N SER A 98 3.97 -19.29 -6.19
CA SER A 98 2.83 -19.09 -7.07
C SER A 98 1.55 -19.22 -6.25
N ILE A 99 0.85 -18.11 -6.03
CA ILE A 99 -0.47 -18.09 -5.38
C ILE A 99 -1.51 -18.64 -6.35
N ASP A 100 -2.05 -19.82 -6.07
CA ASP A 100 -3.30 -20.28 -6.69
C ASP A 100 -4.49 -19.73 -5.91
N GLU A 101 -5.30 -18.91 -6.57
CA GLU A 101 -6.58 -18.42 -6.04
C GLU A 101 -7.50 -19.63 -5.80
N VAL A 102 -7.85 -19.94 -4.54
CA VAL A 102 -8.84 -20.98 -4.24
C VAL A 102 -10.23 -20.45 -4.59
N ILE A 103 -10.72 -20.82 -5.77
CA ILE A 103 -12.07 -20.49 -6.24
C ILE A 103 -13.06 -21.40 -5.50
N VAL A 104 -13.69 -20.89 -4.43
CA VAL A 104 -14.64 -21.67 -3.62
C VAL A 104 -16.05 -21.70 -4.25
N THR A 105 -16.40 -20.79 -5.17
CA THR A 105 -17.75 -20.70 -5.76
C THR A 105 -17.76 -20.11 -7.18
N ASN A 106 -18.93 -20.19 -7.84
CA ASN A 106 -19.22 -19.74 -9.21
C ASN A 106 -18.51 -18.41 -9.58
N ASP A 107 -17.41 -18.51 -10.32
CA ASP A 107 -16.57 -17.37 -10.74
C ASP A 107 -17.11 -16.67 -12.00
N LYS A 108 -18.20 -17.19 -12.57
CA LYS A 108 -18.80 -16.67 -13.79
C LYS A 108 -20.03 -15.84 -13.46
N LYS A 109 -19.93 -14.55 -13.81
CA LYS A 109 -21.03 -13.60 -13.85
C LYS A 109 -22.13 -14.10 -14.79
N THR A 110 -23.36 -14.08 -14.30
CA THR A 110 -24.60 -14.33 -15.03
C THR A 110 -25.38 -13.03 -15.26
N GLN A 111 -26.45 -13.08 -16.05
CA GLN A 111 -27.26 -11.89 -16.34
C GLN A 111 -28.07 -11.41 -15.12
N ASP A 112 -28.36 -12.29 -14.17
CA ASP A 112 -29.17 -11.98 -12.98
C ASP A 112 -28.32 -11.40 -11.82
N ASP A 113 -27.00 -11.45 -11.94
CA ASP A 113 -26.09 -10.98 -10.90
C ASP A 113 -26.10 -9.45 -10.81
N ALA A 114 -26.13 -8.96 -9.57
CA ALA A 114 -26.12 -7.54 -9.27
C ALA A 114 -24.87 -7.12 -8.50
N TYR A 115 -24.17 -8.05 -7.86
CA TYR A 115 -22.99 -7.79 -7.05
C TYR A 115 -21.89 -8.84 -7.29
N ALA A 116 -20.64 -8.39 -7.34
CA ALA A 116 -19.48 -9.24 -7.06
C ALA A 116 -19.16 -9.16 -5.56
N VAL A 117 -18.95 -10.30 -4.93
CA VAL A 117 -18.50 -10.38 -3.54
C VAL A 117 -17.05 -10.84 -3.53
N LEU A 118 -16.17 -10.00 -2.99
CA LEU A 118 -14.77 -10.35 -2.79
C LEU A 118 -14.55 -10.65 -1.31
N LYS A 119 -14.18 -11.89 -0.99
CA LYS A 119 -13.68 -12.24 0.34
C LYS A 119 -12.19 -11.92 0.35
N ALA A 120 -11.75 -11.13 1.32
CA ALA A 120 -10.37 -10.66 1.41
C ALA A 120 -9.81 -10.89 2.81
N TYR A 121 -8.51 -11.19 2.86
CA TYR A 121 -7.70 -10.96 4.05
C TYR A 121 -7.25 -9.50 4.06
N ALA A 122 -7.59 -8.78 5.11
CA ALA A 122 -7.33 -7.36 5.29
C ALA A 122 -6.34 -7.17 6.44
N THR A 123 -5.35 -6.30 6.26
CA THR A 123 -4.47 -5.84 7.34
C THR A 123 -4.39 -4.33 7.35
N THR A 124 -4.27 -3.77 8.55
CA THR A 124 -4.00 -2.35 8.77
C THR A 124 -2.95 -2.22 9.86
N PHE A 125 -1.91 -1.45 9.60
CA PHE A 125 -0.88 -1.13 10.57
C PHE A 125 -0.75 0.38 10.73
N LEU A 126 -0.83 0.86 11.97
CA LEU A 126 -0.70 2.26 12.33
C LEU A 126 0.53 2.49 13.20
N VAL A 127 1.34 3.44 12.77
CA VAL A 127 2.47 3.99 13.52
C VAL A 127 2.26 5.48 13.75
N LYS A 128 2.57 5.97 14.95
CA LYS A 128 2.62 7.39 15.30
C LYS A 128 3.99 7.75 15.84
N ASP A 129 4.64 8.71 15.21
CA ASP A 129 5.96 9.22 15.59
C ASP A 129 7.02 8.11 15.77
N GLY A 130 6.89 7.02 14.99
CA GLY A 130 7.75 5.83 15.07
C GLY A 130 7.23 4.74 16.00
N THR A 131 6.28 5.04 16.88
CA THR A 131 5.68 4.09 17.80
C THR A 131 4.48 3.38 17.18
N PRO A 132 4.46 2.03 17.12
CA PRO A 132 3.26 1.28 16.71
C PRO A 132 2.09 1.57 17.67
N ILE A 133 0.94 1.96 17.11
CA ILE A 133 -0.31 2.17 17.88
C ILE A 133 -1.22 0.96 17.75
N ASN A 134 -1.49 0.54 16.52
CA ASN A 134 -2.40 -0.57 16.29
C ASN A 134 -1.97 -1.43 15.11
N PHE A 135 -2.37 -2.69 15.22
CA PHE A 135 -2.37 -3.62 14.12
C PHE A 135 -3.73 -4.30 14.10
N LEU A 136 -4.37 -4.30 12.94
CA LEU A 136 -5.58 -5.07 12.69
C LEU A 136 -5.31 -6.07 11.58
N ASP A 137 -5.81 -7.28 11.75
CA ASP A 137 -6.04 -8.19 10.64
C ASP A 137 -7.46 -8.75 10.66
N GLY A 138 -7.89 -9.33 9.56
CA GLY A 138 -9.18 -10.00 9.52
C GLY A 138 -9.65 -10.42 8.14
N ILE A 139 -10.83 -11.04 8.13
CA ILE A 139 -11.52 -11.49 6.94
C ILE A 139 -12.71 -10.56 6.69
N VAL A 140 -12.74 -9.95 5.51
CA VAL A 140 -13.77 -8.98 5.12
C VAL A 140 -14.39 -9.38 3.79
N LYS A 141 -15.72 -9.32 3.69
CA LYS A 141 -16.45 -9.46 2.42
C LYS A 141 -16.82 -8.10 1.87
N TYR A 142 -16.34 -7.78 0.67
CA TYR A 142 -16.69 -6.56 -0.06
C TYR A 142 -17.73 -6.86 -1.13
N TYR A 143 -18.82 -6.11 -1.13
CA TYR A 143 -19.94 -6.21 -2.06
C TYR A 143 -19.86 -5.07 -3.06
N ILE A 144 -19.42 -5.39 -4.27
CA ILE A 144 -19.20 -4.45 -5.38
C ILE A 144 -20.41 -4.49 -6.31
N PRO A 145 -21.19 -3.40 -6.46
CA PRO A 145 -22.32 -3.41 -7.37
C PRO A 145 -21.87 -3.45 -8.84
N LEU A 146 -22.42 -4.39 -9.60
CA LEU A 146 -22.05 -4.66 -11.01
C LEU A 146 -22.67 -3.70 -12.02
N ASN A 147 -23.61 -2.87 -11.57
CA ASN A 147 -24.04 -1.70 -12.35
C ASN A 147 -23.06 -0.52 -12.22
N TYR A 148 -22.01 -0.73 -11.42
CA TYR A 148 -20.93 0.20 -11.13
C TYR A 148 -21.38 1.61 -10.69
N SER A 149 -22.57 1.65 -10.09
CA SER A 149 -23.19 2.82 -9.49
C SER A 149 -23.41 2.57 -8.00
N GLY A 150 -23.14 3.58 -7.17
CA GLY A 150 -23.27 3.47 -5.71
C GLY A 150 -21.94 3.20 -4.99
N LYS A 151 -22.04 2.84 -3.71
CA LYS A 151 -20.90 2.60 -2.82
C LYS A 151 -20.67 1.11 -2.62
N ILE A 152 -19.41 0.72 -2.51
CA ILE A 152 -19.04 -0.61 -2.01
C ILE A 152 -19.55 -0.72 -0.57
N LYS A 153 -20.10 -1.88 -0.25
CA LYS A 153 -20.47 -2.24 1.11
C LYS A 153 -19.56 -3.36 1.57
N TYR A 154 -19.36 -3.49 2.88
CA TYR A 154 -18.57 -4.58 3.42
C TYR A 154 -19.24 -5.19 4.65
N ASP A 155 -18.80 -6.40 4.96
CA ASP A 155 -19.17 -7.17 6.13
C ASP A 155 -17.89 -7.79 6.70
N VAL A 156 -17.58 -7.45 7.95
CA VAL A 156 -16.38 -7.95 8.64
C VAL A 156 -16.74 -9.28 9.29
N LEU A 157 -16.15 -10.35 8.77
CA LEU A 157 -16.45 -11.71 9.19
C LEU A 157 -15.62 -12.17 10.37
N GLU A 158 -14.37 -11.73 10.48
CA GLU A 158 -13.47 -12.04 11.59
C GLU A 158 -12.41 -10.94 11.63
N TYR A 159 -11.92 -10.56 12.81
CA TYR A 159 -10.78 -9.66 12.93
C TYR A 159 -10.08 -9.77 14.29
N ARG A 160 -8.81 -9.41 14.31
CA ARG A 160 -8.02 -9.23 15.53
C ARG A 160 -7.51 -7.82 15.58
N LEU A 161 -7.61 -7.21 16.75
CA LEU A 161 -7.12 -5.87 17.01
C LEU A 161 -6.06 -5.94 18.10
N PHE A 162 -4.86 -5.51 17.76
CA PHE A 162 -3.77 -5.29 18.70
C PHE A 162 -3.59 -3.81 18.88
N GLU A 163 -3.52 -3.37 20.12
CA GLU A 163 -3.30 -1.99 20.50
C GLU A 163 -2.06 -1.90 21.36
N ASN A 164 -1.34 -0.80 21.23
CA ASN A 164 -0.32 -0.42 22.19
C ASN A 164 -1.02 0.14 23.45
N PRO A 165 -0.89 -0.51 24.62
CA PRO A 165 -1.58 -0.08 25.83
C PRO A 165 -1.07 1.28 26.35
N GLU A 166 0.17 1.66 25.98
CA GLU A 166 0.79 2.93 26.36
C GLU A 166 0.34 4.10 25.46
N GLU A 167 -0.15 3.81 24.26
CA GLU A 167 -0.62 4.80 23.28
C GLU A 167 -2.15 4.75 23.11
N GLN A 168 -2.89 5.29 24.08
CA GLN A 168 -4.34 5.45 23.96
C GLN A 168 -4.73 6.70 23.16
N ASP A 169 -4.47 6.69 21.86
CA ASP A 169 -4.85 7.82 21.00
C ASP A 169 -6.33 7.72 20.58
N ARG A 170 -7.17 8.54 21.21
CA ARG A 170 -8.59 8.71 20.83
C ARG A 170 -8.80 9.82 19.80
N GLU A 171 -7.79 10.61 19.49
CA GLU A 171 -7.95 11.84 18.69
C GLU A 171 -7.92 11.60 17.19
N TYR A 172 -7.24 10.55 16.74
CA TYR A 172 -7.22 10.14 15.34
C TYR A 172 -7.54 8.64 15.22
N GLN A 173 -8.83 8.32 15.11
CA GLN A 173 -9.30 6.99 14.74
C GLN A 173 -9.71 7.02 13.27
N LYS A 174 -8.79 6.65 12.38
CA LYS A 174 -9.15 6.33 10.99
C LYS A 174 -9.82 4.96 10.95
N GLU A 175 -10.67 4.75 9.96
CA GLU A 175 -11.25 3.44 9.67
C GLU A 175 -10.14 2.38 9.55
N LEU A 176 -10.15 1.43 10.47
CA LEU A 176 -9.16 0.35 10.52
C LEU A 176 -9.41 -0.71 9.44
N ILE A 177 -10.61 -0.74 8.87
CA ILE A 177 -10.93 -1.62 7.73
C ILE A 177 -10.53 -0.89 6.45
N PRO A 178 -9.72 -1.51 5.57
CA PRO A 178 -9.36 -0.90 4.31
C PRO A 178 -10.59 -0.61 3.44
N GLU A 179 -10.71 0.62 2.97
CA GLU A 179 -11.77 1.05 2.06
C GLU A 179 -11.19 1.40 0.68
N PHE A 180 -11.87 0.97 -0.37
CA PHE A 180 -11.52 1.32 -1.74
C PHE A 180 -12.75 1.70 -2.56
N LYS A 181 -12.52 2.43 -3.64
CA LYS A 181 -13.60 2.94 -4.51
C LYS A 181 -13.99 1.90 -5.55
N ILE A 182 -15.21 2.06 -6.07
CA ILE A 182 -15.74 1.23 -7.15
C ILE A 182 -15.03 1.45 -8.50
N LYS A 183 -14.33 2.59 -8.65
CA LYS A 183 -13.54 2.89 -9.83
C LYS A 183 -12.08 2.49 -9.58
N SER A 184 -11.43 1.95 -10.60
CA SER A 184 -9.97 1.80 -10.60
C SER A 184 -9.30 3.18 -10.55
N LEU A 185 -8.04 3.22 -10.11
CA LEU A 185 -7.24 4.45 -10.04
C LEU A 185 -7.15 5.16 -11.40
N LEU A 186 -6.93 4.40 -12.49
CA LEU A 186 -6.87 4.95 -13.83
C LEU A 186 -8.17 5.63 -14.25
N GLU A 187 -9.32 5.03 -13.93
CA GLU A 187 -10.61 5.59 -14.31
C GLU A 187 -10.99 6.80 -13.43
N GLU A 188 -10.61 6.81 -12.15
CA GLU A 188 -10.80 7.98 -11.28
C GLU A 188 -10.15 9.24 -11.86
N HIS A 189 -8.98 9.10 -12.48
CA HIS A 189 -8.19 10.22 -12.99
C HIS A 189 -8.16 10.35 -14.51
N LYS A 190 -8.96 9.57 -15.24
CA LYS A 190 -8.93 9.43 -16.71
C LYS A 190 -8.95 10.74 -17.49
N LYS A 191 -9.56 11.80 -16.95
CA LYS A 191 -9.62 13.12 -17.59
C LYS A 191 -8.31 13.90 -17.51
N ASP A 192 -7.46 13.57 -16.54
CA ASP A 192 -6.27 14.33 -16.19
C ASP A 192 -4.97 13.54 -16.39
N VAL A 193 -5.06 12.25 -16.75
CA VAL A 193 -3.90 11.36 -16.91
C VAL A 193 -3.68 10.92 -18.35
N VAL A 194 -2.42 10.81 -18.74
CA VAL A 194 -1.97 10.26 -20.02
C VAL A 194 -1.06 9.07 -19.72
N GLU A 195 -1.35 7.92 -20.31
CA GLU A 195 -0.41 6.78 -20.29
C GLU A 195 0.66 6.98 -21.36
N VAL A 196 1.92 6.90 -20.97
CA VAL A 196 3.08 6.98 -21.86
C VAL A 196 3.84 5.67 -21.77
N ASP A 197 3.97 4.96 -22.89
CA ASP A 197 4.74 3.72 -22.96
C ASP A 197 6.24 4.01 -22.77
N ARG A 198 6.88 3.28 -21.85
CA ARG A 198 8.34 3.25 -21.69
C ARG A 198 8.77 1.85 -21.23
N TYR A 199 9.50 1.15 -22.09
CA TYR A 199 9.88 -0.25 -21.89
C TYR A 199 8.64 -1.15 -21.71
N GLU A 200 8.64 -2.02 -20.70
CA GLU A 200 7.51 -2.92 -20.39
C GLU A 200 6.38 -2.23 -19.61
N TYR A 201 6.57 -0.97 -19.21
CA TYR A 201 5.64 -0.24 -18.36
C TYR A 201 4.90 0.87 -19.12
N LYS A 202 3.69 1.19 -18.64
CA LYS A 202 3.01 2.43 -19.00
C LYS A 202 3.07 3.40 -17.83
N PHE A 203 3.76 4.52 -18.00
CA PHE A 203 3.81 5.57 -17.00
C PHE A 203 2.53 6.40 -17.08
N ILE A 204 1.90 6.62 -15.93
CA ILE A 204 0.69 7.42 -15.81
C ILE A 204 1.17 8.83 -15.51
N ASN A 205 0.97 9.77 -16.42
CA ASN A 205 1.40 11.15 -16.27
C ASN A 205 0.21 12.07 -16.04
N ARG A 206 0.30 12.95 -15.05
CA ARG A 206 -0.69 14.00 -14.77
C ARG A 206 0.00 15.35 -14.84
N LYS A 207 -0.48 16.27 -15.69
CA LYS A 207 0.10 17.62 -15.84
C LYS A 207 1.64 17.61 -16.03
N ASN A 208 2.15 16.75 -16.91
CA ASN A 208 3.58 16.56 -17.23
C ASN A 208 4.46 16.02 -16.09
N LYS A 209 3.88 15.48 -15.02
CA LYS A 209 4.59 14.76 -13.96
C LYS A 209 4.17 13.29 -13.93
N THR A 210 5.10 12.41 -13.59
CA THR A 210 4.79 11.00 -13.34
C THR A 210 3.95 10.88 -12.07
N TYR A 211 2.72 10.44 -12.28
CA TYR A 211 1.68 10.19 -11.28
C TYR A 211 1.72 8.75 -10.77
N GLY A 212 2.17 7.84 -11.63
CA GLY A 212 2.19 6.41 -11.34
C GLY A 212 2.71 5.60 -12.52
N LYS A 213 2.53 4.28 -12.43
CA LYS A 213 2.77 3.36 -13.54
C LYS A 213 1.75 2.23 -13.55
N SER A 214 1.63 1.58 -14.68
CA SER A 214 0.94 0.31 -14.80
C SER A 214 1.80 -0.70 -15.56
N LEU A 215 1.67 -1.95 -15.16
CA LEU A 215 2.29 -3.10 -15.79
C LEU A 215 1.18 -4.08 -16.15
N THR A 216 1.12 -4.52 -17.40
CA THR A 216 0.17 -5.53 -17.84
C THR A 216 0.94 -6.74 -18.33
N THR A 217 0.73 -7.87 -17.67
CA THR A 217 1.22 -9.18 -18.09
C THR A 217 0.08 -9.98 -18.74
N SER A 218 0.36 -11.17 -19.24
CA SER A 218 -0.69 -12.07 -19.77
C SER A 218 -1.73 -12.48 -18.72
N LYS A 219 -1.40 -12.41 -17.42
CA LYS A 219 -2.24 -12.88 -16.31
C LYS A 219 -2.77 -11.77 -15.41
N THR A 220 -2.11 -10.62 -15.35
CA THR A 220 -2.41 -9.57 -14.38
C THR A 220 -2.21 -8.18 -14.95
N THR A 221 -2.91 -7.23 -14.34
CA THR A 221 -2.67 -5.81 -14.55
C THR A 221 -2.44 -5.17 -13.20
N GLU A 222 -1.26 -4.60 -13.01
CA GLU A 222 -0.89 -3.82 -11.84
C GLU A 222 -0.97 -2.33 -12.18
N ILE A 223 -1.53 -1.57 -11.26
CA ILE A 223 -1.60 -0.11 -11.32
C ILE A 223 -1.08 0.43 -9.98
N THR A 224 -0.11 1.32 -10.08
CA THR A 224 0.55 1.95 -8.94
C THR A 224 0.48 3.46 -9.12
N VAL A 225 0.10 4.19 -8.06
CA VAL A 225 0.00 5.66 -8.06
C VAL A 225 0.62 6.23 -6.78
N ASP A 226 1.41 7.30 -6.93
CA ASP A 226 1.87 8.16 -5.84
C ASP A 226 1.22 9.55 -6.00
N TYR A 227 0.23 9.84 -5.14
CA TYR A 227 -0.59 11.04 -5.24
C TYR A 227 0.20 12.31 -4.89
N ILE A 228 1.11 12.27 -3.93
CA ILE A 228 1.72 13.50 -3.38
C ILE A 228 2.96 13.91 -4.18
N LYS A 229 3.79 12.96 -4.63
CA LYS A 229 4.95 13.25 -5.50
C LYS A 229 4.53 13.91 -6.84
N SER A 230 3.26 13.77 -7.22
CA SER A 230 2.69 14.34 -8.44
C SER A 230 2.16 15.78 -8.33
N LEU A 231 1.98 16.32 -7.12
CA LEU A 231 1.46 17.68 -6.92
C LEU A 231 2.59 18.72 -6.94
N LYS A 232 2.25 20.00 -7.10
CA LYS A 232 3.23 21.11 -7.17
C LYS A 232 3.84 21.41 -5.79
N ASP A 233 3.08 21.08 -4.75
CA ASP A 233 3.46 21.13 -3.35
C ASP A 233 3.63 19.68 -2.91
N GLU A 234 4.79 19.32 -2.36
CA GLU A 234 5.13 17.97 -1.84
C GLU A 234 4.28 17.55 -0.63
N VAL A 235 3.21 18.31 -0.35
CA VAL A 235 2.38 18.25 0.82
C VAL A 235 0.97 18.73 0.46
N TYR A 236 -0.06 17.94 0.79
CA TYR A 236 -1.46 18.37 0.72
C TYR A 236 -2.00 18.69 2.11
N THR A 237 -2.45 19.93 2.33
CA THR A 237 -2.97 20.38 3.63
C THR A 237 -4.49 20.46 3.63
N LEU A 238 -5.13 19.82 4.62
CA LEU A 238 -6.57 19.93 4.90
C LEU A 238 -6.77 20.59 6.26
N ASN A 239 -7.69 21.54 6.33
CA ASN A 239 -8.14 22.14 7.59
C ASN A 239 -9.66 22.06 7.66
N ILE A 240 -10.18 21.25 8.57
CA ILE A 240 -11.62 21.04 8.76
C ILE A 240 -11.89 20.98 10.26
N LEU A 241 -12.77 21.86 10.77
CA LEU A 241 -13.22 21.83 12.17
C LEU A 241 -12.09 21.82 13.22
N GLY A 242 -10.99 22.54 12.95
CA GLY A 242 -9.83 22.61 13.85
C GLY A 242 -8.90 21.38 13.78
N HIS A 243 -9.18 20.42 12.90
CA HIS A 243 -8.27 19.36 12.53
C HIS A 243 -7.41 19.82 11.36
N HIS A 244 -6.11 19.71 11.53
CA HIS A 244 -5.13 20.09 10.53
C HIS A 244 -4.37 18.84 10.11
N LEU A 245 -4.48 18.47 8.84
CA LEU A 245 -3.79 17.33 8.26
C LEU A 245 -2.83 17.83 7.20
N LYS A 246 -1.60 17.32 7.24
CA LYS A 246 -0.54 17.58 6.29
C LYS A 246 -0.12 16.25 5.66
N ILE A 247 -0.72 15.87 4.54
CA ILE A 247 -0.43 14.61 3.85
C ILE A 247 0.91 14.73 3.12
N LYS A 248 1.91 13.99 3.58
CA LYS A 248 3.26 13.92 3.02
C LYS A 248 3.39 12.84 1.95
N GLN A 249 2.68 11.73 2.13
CA GLN A 249 2.68 10.63 1.17
C GLN A 249 1.30 10.00 1.08
N LEU A 250 0.87 9.68 -0.13
CA LEU A 250 -0.30 8.85 -0.39
C LEU A 250 0.00 7.96 -1.58
N TYR A 251 0.21 6.68 -1.28
CA TYR A 251 0.55 5.65 -2.25
C TYR A 251 -0.60 4.65 -2.34
N ILE A 252 -1.00 4.26 -3.56
CA ILE A 252 -2.03 3.25 -3.79
C ILE A 252 -1.59 2.27 -4.86
N GLN A 253 -1.73 0.97 -4.59
CA GLN A 253 -1.52 -0.13 -5.53
C GLN A 253 -2.83 -0.90 -5.73
N GLN A 254 -3.10 -1.28 -6.97
CA GLN A 254 -4.18 -2.18 -7.34
C GLN A 254 -3.65 -3.23 -8.31
N ILE A 255 -3.85 -4.51 -7.99
CA ILE A 255 -3.52 -5.62 -8.88
C ILE A 255 -4.82 -6.32 -9.26
N PHE A 256 -5.05 -6.47 -10.55
CA PHE A 256 -6.24 -7.08 -11.15
C PHE A 256 -5.89 -8.38 -11.86
N LYS A 257 -6.83 -9.33 -11.87
CA LYS A 257 -6.75 -10.54 -12.69
C LYS A 257 -7.03 -10.21 -14.16
N GLY A 258 -6.15 -10.61 -15.06
CA GLY A 258 -6.24 -10.38 -16.50
C GLY A 258 -5.63 -9.07 -16.98
N THR A 259 -5.85 -8.76 -18.26
CA THR A 259 -5.21 -7.64 -18.99
C THR A 259 -6.05 -6.35 -19.02
N GLU A 260 -7.28 -6.38 -18.50
CA GLU A 260 -8.23 -5.26 -18.61
C GLU A 260 -7.98 -4.19 -17.54
N LYS A 261 -7.95 -2.91 -17.97
CA LYS A 261 -7.74 -1.72 -17.13
C LYS A 261 -9.04 -0.93 -16.82
N SER A 262 -10.20 -1.43 -17.21
CA SER A 262 -11.46 -0.65 -17.30
C SER A 262 -12.20 -0.47 -15.95
N TYR A 263 -13.28 0.34 -15.96
CA TYR A 263 -14.20 0.58 -14.83
C TYR A 263 -14.65 -0.73 -14.14
N ASN A 264 -14.77 -1.82 -14.90
CA ASN A 264 -15.26 -3.11 -14.42
C ASN A 264 -14.18 -3.91 -13.69
N ALA A 265 -12.94 -3.44 -13.64
CA ALA A 265 -11.82 -4.20 -13.10
C ALA A 265 -11.94 -4.46 -11.59
N MET A 266 -12.71 -3.66 -10.83
CA MET A 266 -12.80 -3.84 -9.37
C MET A 266 -13.42 -5.19 -8.97
N GLU A 267 -14.31 -5.78 -9.78
CA GLU A 267 -14.78 -7.15 -9.54
C GLU A 267 -13.65 -8.19 -9.73
N ARG A 268 -12.58 -7.84 -10.44
CA ARG A 268 -11.39 -8.66 -10.73
C ARG A 268 -10.19 -8.30 -9.86
N LEU A 269 -10.38 -7.46 -8.83
CA LEU A 269 -9.32 -7.11 -7.89
C LEU A 269 -8.73 -8.40 -7.29
N LYS A 270 -7.40 -8.47 -7.26
CA LYS A 270 -6.60 -9.53 -6.63
C LYS A 270 -5.89 -8.99 -5.39
N LYS A 271 -5.38 -7.75 -5.48
CA LYS A 271 -4.70 -7.08 -4.37
C LYS A 271 -5.01 -5.59 -4.36
N PHE A 272 -5.18 -5.01 -3.18
CA PHE A 272 -5.19 -3.57 -2.98
C PHE A 272 -4.24 -3.21 -1.84
N LYS A 273 -3.47 -2.15 -2.02
CA LYS A 273 -2.59 -1.62 -0.98
C LYS A 273 -2.68 -0.12 -0.94
N GLN A 274 -2.69 0.45 0.25
CA GLN A 274 -2.75 1.89 0.46
C GLN A 274 -1.85 2.29 1.62
N LEU A 275 -1.01 3.29 1.36
CA LEU A 275 -0.11 3.86 2.36
C LEU A 275 -0.37 5.36 2.46
N TRP A 276 -0.48 5.84 3.70
CA TRP A 276 -0.48 7.26 4.02
C TRP A 276 0.67 7.58 4.95
N GLU A 277 1.34 8.70 4.70
CA GLU A 277 2.09 9.43 5.71
C GLU A 277 1.50 10.82 5.83
N LEU A 278 1.15 11.23 7.04
CA LEU A 278 0.58 12.54 7.30
C LEU A 278 1.01 13.08 8.66
N ASP A 279 1.20 14.38 8.76
CA ASP A 279 1.25 15.04 10.06
C ASP A 279 -0.16 15.51 10.44
N TYR A 280 -0.55 15.31 11.68
CA TYR A 280 -1.86 15.71 12.21
C TYR A 280 -1.72 16.46 13.53
N HIS A 281 -2.53 17.51 13.68
CA HIS A 281 -2.79 18.11 14.98
C HIS A 281 -4.22 18.63 15.09
N LYS A 282 -4.68 18.81 16.32
CA LYS A 282 -6.02 19.31 16.65
C LYS A 282 -5.93 20.59 17.46
N GLY A 283 -6.39 21.71 16.88
CA GLY A 283 -6.31 23.04 17.48
C GLY A 283 -4.95 23.72 17.29
N LYS A 284 -4.87 25.04 17.50
CA LYS A 284 -3.73 25.87 17.06
C LYS A 284 -2.40 25.63 17.79
N ASN A 285 -2.41 25.03 18.98
CA ASN A 285 -1.24 24.95 19.87
C ASN A 285 -0.83 23.50 20.21
N THR A 286 -1.37 22.50 19.51
CA THR A 286 -0.95 21.11 19.68
C THR A 286 0.20 20.79 18.74
N PRO A 287 1.23 20.04 19.20
CA PRO A 287 2.28 19.59 18.30
C PRO A 287 1.69 18.67 17.23
N TYR A 288 2.35 18.66 16.07
CA TYR A 288 2.04 17.69 15.02
C TYR A 288 2.55 16.31 15.45
N ASN A 289 1.68 15.33 15.37
CA ASN A 289 2.06 13.92 15.41
C ASN A 289 2.13 13.42 13.96
N ASN A 290 3.19 12.70 13.62
CA ASN A 290 3.34 12.03 12.34
C ASN A 290 2.66 10.67 12.41
N TYR A 291 1.70 10.41 11.53
CA TYR A 291 1.06 9.10 11.41
C TYR A 291 1.40 8.44 10.09
N GLN A 292 1.65 7.14 10.15
CA GLN A 292 1.78 6.25 9.01
C GLN A 292 0.69 5.18 9.05
N TYR A 293 -0.10 5.08 7.99
CA TYR A 293 -1.16 4.09 7.83
C TYR A 293 -0.84 3.18 6.66
N ASN A 294 -0.62 1.90 6.90
CA ASN A 294 -0.43 0.90 5.86
C ASN A 294 -1.62 -0.07 5.86
N GLN A 295 -2.32 -0.15 4.73
CA GLN A 295 -3.48 -1.03 4.54
C GLN A 295 -3.20 -1.98 3.38
N ASP A 296 -3.35 -3.28 3.61
CA ASP A 296 -3.20 -4.33 2.58
C ASP A 296 -4.47 -5.19 2.54
N LEU A 297 -4.86 -5.57 1.33
CA LEU A 297 -6.01 -6.39 1.02
C LEU A 297 -5.60 -7.45 -0.01
N LYS A 298 -5.70 -8.72 0.37
CA LYS A 298 -5.46 -9.88 -0.51
C LYS A 298 -6.78 -10.60 -0.73
N ILE A 299 -7.22 -10.70 -1.99
CA ILE A 299 -8.47 -11.39 -2.32
C ILE A 299 -8.25 -12.90 -2.28
N ILE A 300 -9.03 -13.58 -1.45
CA ILE A 300 -8.93 -15.02 -1.21
C ILE A 300 -10.03 -15.81 -1.92
N SER A 301 -11.19 -15.21 -2.15
CA SER A 301 -12.24 -15.81 -2.98
C SER A 301 -13.19 -14.77 -3.56
N ARG A 302 -13.93 -15.19 -4.60
CA ARG A 302 -14.89 -14.38 -5.33
C ARG A 302 -16.17 -15.17 -5.59
N GLU A 303 -17.31 -14.50 -5.47
CA GLU A 303 -18.62 -15.01 -5.90
C GLU A 303 -19.43 -13.89 -6.55
N PHE A 304 -20.39 -14.24 -7.40
CA PHE A 304 -21.38 -13.32 -7.94
C PHE A 304 -22.75 -13.64 -7.34
N ILE A 305 -23.48 -12.60 -6.94
CA ILE A 305 -24.79 -12.77 -6.28
C ILE A 305 -25.83 -11.83 -6.86
N THR A 306 -27.08 -12.28 -6.78
CA THR A 306 -28.27 -11.51 -7.14
C THR A 306 -28.58 -10.41 -6.13
N LYS A 307 -29.43 -9.46 -6.53
CA LYS A 307 -29.93 -8.41 -5.63
C LYS A 307 -30.75 -8.98 -4.46
N LYS A 308 -31.42 -10.12 -4.65
CA LYS A 308 -32.22 -10.79 -3.61
C LYS A 308 -31.31 -11.36 -2.52
N GLU A 309 -30.25 -12.04 -2.90
CA GLU A 309 -29.25 -12.60 -1.98
C GLU A 309 -28.52 -11.48 -1.23
N PHE A 310 -28.11 -10.41 -1.92
CA PHE A 310 -27.50 -9.25 -1.25
C PHE A 310 -28.41 -8.67 -0.17
N LYS A 311 -29.70 -8.47 -0.46
CA LYS A 311 -30.67 -7.97 0.54
C LYS A 311 -30.83 -8.90 1.74
N LEU A 312 -30.72 -10.21 1.54
CA LEU A 312 -30.79 -11.18 2.63
C LEU A 312 -29.54 -11.10 3.51
N ARG A 313 -28.35 -11.12 2.89
CA ARG A 313 -27.05 -11.06 3.60
C ARG A 313 -26.86 -9.73 4.33
N LYS A 314 -27.25 -8.62 3.71
CA LYS A 314 -27.13 -7.26 4.28
C LYS A 314 -27.79 -7.08 5.65
N LYS A 315 -28.85 -7.86 5.94
CA LYS A 315 -29.53 -7.79 7.25
C LYS A 315 -28.64 -8.23 8.41
N ASN A 316 -27.60 -9.00 8.11
CA ASN A 316 -26.69 -9.57 9.10
C ASN A 316 -25.33 -8.85 9.12
N PHE A 317 -25.18 -7.75 8.37
CA PHE A 317 -23.95 -6.98 8.41
C PHE A 317 -23.72 -6.49 9.82
N LYS A 318 -22.52 -6.72 10.33
CA LYS A 318 -22.14 -6.23 11.65
C LYS A 318 -21.89 -4.73 11.59
N ASP A 319 -22.39 -4.00 12.58
CA ASP A 319 -21.97 -2.61 12.79
C ASP A 319 -20.52 -2.62 13.25
N VAL A 320 -19.63 -2.16 12.39
CA VAL A 320 -18.19 -2.24 12.62
C VAL A 320 -17.76 -1.05 13.48
N ASN A 321 -17.96 -1.19 14.80
CA ASN A 321 -17.22 -0.40 15.77
C ASN A 321 -16.10 -1.29 16.28
N VAL A 322 -14.97 -1.34 15.54
CA VAL A 322 -13.82 -2.19 15.85
C VAL A 322 -13.25 -1.81 17.20
N LYS A 323 -13.72 -2.48 18.25
CA LYS A 323 -13.35 -2.18 19.64
C LYS A 323 -12.69 -3.36 20.33
N GLU A 324 -13.03 -4.58 19.94
CA GLU A 324 -12.58 -5.82 20.57
C GLU A 324 -12.34 -6.87 19.51
N SER A 325 -11.38 -7.77 19.68
CA SER A 325 -11.11 -8.82 18.69
C SER A 325 -12.26 -9.84 18.60
N TRP A 326 -12.57 -10.32 17.41
CA TRP A 326 -13.53 -11.40 17.17
C TRP A 326 -13.05 -12.31 16.04
N TYR A 327 -12.53 -13.48 16.39
CA TYR A 327 -11.88 -14.40 15.45
C TYR A 327 -12.00 -15.84 15.95
N GLU A 328 -11.96 -16.80 15.02
CA GLU A 328 -11.93 -18.23 15.33
C GLU A 328 -10.57 -18.86 15.00
N GLU A 329 -9.79 -18.24 14.11
CA GLU A 329 -8.51 -18.76 13.62
C GLU A 329 -7.36 -17.74 13.69
N GLU A 330 -6.11 -18.24 13.69
CA GLU A 330 -4.94 -17.40 13.57
C GLU A 330 -4.38 -17.32 12.13
N PHE A 331 -4.93 -16.40 11.32
CA PHE A 331 -4.65 -16.28 9.88
C PHE A 331 -3.17 -16.14 9.49
N TRP A 332 -2.33 -15.51 10.34
CA TRP A 332 -0.89 -15.27 10.09
C TRP A 332 0.03 -16.32 10.72
N ASN A 333 -0.49 -17.18 11.60
CA ASN A 333 0.32 -18.13 12.39
C ASN A 333 0.35 -19.53 11.78
N ASN A 334 -0.45 -19.76 10.75
CA ASN A 334 -0.27 -20.93 9.91
C ASN A 334 0.98 -20.71 9.04
N ASP A 335 1.74 -21.76 8.73
CA ASP A 335 2.86 -21.80 7.78
C ASP A 335 2.50 -21.30 6.35
N ASN A 336 1.29 -20.77 6.18
CA ASN A 336 0.80 -20.12 5.01
C ASN A 336 1.43 -18.74 4.84
N LYS A 337 2.58 -18.72 4.15
CA LYS A 337 3.29 -17.51 3.71
C LYS A 337 2.43 -16.55 2.88
N GLU A 338 1.25 -16.96 2.39
CA GLU A 338 0.27 -16.11 1.69
C GLU A 338 -0.15 -14.88 2.52
N TYR A 339 -0.13 -14.99 3.85
CA TYR A 339 -0.53 -13.95 4.79
C TYR A 339 0.64 -13.40 5.61
N SER A 340 1.88 -13.58 5.13
CA SER A 340 3.07 -13.12 5.83
C SER A 340 3.04 -11.60 6.04
N LEU A 341 3.30 -11.21 7.28
CA LEU A 341 3.51 -9.83 7.68
C LEU A 341 5.00 -9.52 7.58
N PRO A 342 5.39 -8.27 7.23
CA PRO A 342 6.77 -7.81 7.39
C PRO A 342 7.30 -8.19 8.78
N SER A 343 8.53 -8.70 8.86
CA SER A 343 9.05 -9.27 10.11
C SER A 343 9.01 -8.26 11.25
N VAL A 344 9.26 -6.99 10.93
CA VAL A 344 9.17 -5.91 11.91
C VAL A 344 7.79 -5.78 12.55
N ILE A 345 6.71 -5.92 11.79
CA ILE A 345 5.33 -5.86 12.31
C ILE A 345 5.06 -7.09 13.16
N LYS A 346 5.43 -8.28 12.64
CA LYS A 346 5.27 -9.56 13.35
C LYS A 346 5.97 -9.53 14.72
N ASN A 347 7.16 -8.94 14.79
CA ASN A 347 7.94 -8.84 16.02
C ASN A 347 7.35 -7.87 17.06
N LYS A 348 6.46 -6.95 16.66
CA LYS A 348 5.75 -6.04 17.58
C LYS A 348 4.50 -6.67 18.19
N ILE A 349 3.91 -7.68 17.55
CA ILE A 349 2.77 -8.42 18.09
C ILE A 349 3.19 -9.19 19.34
N GLY A 350 2.47 -9.03 20.44
CA GLY A 350 2.76 -9.65 21.72
C GLY A 350 3.89 -8.99 22.53
N THR A 351 4.59 -8.01 21.97
CA THR A 351 5.63 -7.24 22.66
C THR A 351 5.15 -5.81 22.92
N ALA A 352 5.09 -4.99 21.87
CA ALA A 352 4.60 -3.60 21.92
C ALA A 352 3.09 -3.49 21.66
N LEU A 353 2.53 -4.46 20.95
CA LEU A 353 1.12 -4.50 20.59
C LEU A 353 0.45 -5.69 21.28
N GLN A 354 -0.51 -5.41 22.14
CA GLN A 354 -1.23 -6.42 22.90
C GLN A 354 -2.61 -6.65 22.28
N ILE A 355 -3.03 -7.92 22.21
CA ILE A 355 -4.35 -8.25 21.70
C ILE A 355 -5.40 -7.62 22.63
N LYS A 356 -6.44 -7.03 22.03
CA LYS A 356 -7.61 -6.58 22.76
C LYS A 356 -8.60 -7.73 22.84
N PRO A 357 -8.69 -8.43 23.98
CA PRO A 357 -9.54 -9.60 24.10
C PRO A 357 -11.01 -9.20 23.94
N ASN A 358 -11.79 -10.15 23.43
CA ASN A 358 -13.25 -10.07 23.48
C ASN A 358 -13.68 -10.10 24.95
N GLN A 359 -14.48 -9.14 25.42
CA GLN A 359 -14.95 -9.16 26.83
C GLN A 359 -15.96 -10.28 27.11
N TYR A 360 -16.30 -11.09 26.11
CA TYR A 360 -17.36 -12.10 26.16
C TYR A 360 -16.92 -13.56 25.95
N ASN A 361 -15.61 -13.86 26.03
CA ASN A 361 -15.11 -15.24 26.10
C ASN A 361 -14.33 -15.50 27.39
#